data_AF-A0A1G4SF49-F1
#
_entry.id   AF-A0A1G4SF49-F1
#
_cell.length_a   1.000
_cell.length_b   1.000
_cell.length_c   1.000
_cell.angle_alpha   90.00
_cell.angle_beta   90.00
_cell.angle_gamma   90.00
#
_symmetry.space_group_name_H-M   'P 1'
#
loop_
_entity.id
_entity.type
_entity.pdbx_description
1 polymer ?
#
loop_
_entity_poly.entity_id
_entity_poly.type
_entity_poly.pdbx_seq_one_letter_code
_entity_poly.pdbx_strand_id
1 'polypeptide(L)'
;MEYIEILLGDGCRRQQNGGGVSPSGETYQCGGFGYSYGDFGGGGDLTTEAFRAVIRAWEGREEETLLTALVTKELAYPSVEYMFNHFLDHALPAPLGLTPLLFEATAQRDRVAARILRVQGTELGLAARAVIRRLGMQSETFDLVLAGSVLTRGDGQFIHPYIVELVQPEAPGCRLQVLGVEPVVGAILLAMEKDGRAVSEPVQEQVRRISDLKGVLAGG
;
A
#
# COMPACT_ATOMS: atom_id res chain seq x y z
N MET A 1 5.71 -1.42 26.65
CA MET A 1 4.98 -2.04 25.52
C MET A 1 5.97 -2.15 24.38
N GLU A 2 6.54 -3.34 24.18
CA GLU A 2 7.52 -3.65 23.13
C GLU A 2 6.75 -3.89 21.82
N TYR A 3 6.32 -2.82 21.16
CA TYR A 3 5.76 -2.93 19.82
C TYR A 3 6.88 -2.71 18.81
N ILE A 4 7.32 -3.81 18.21
CA ILE A 4 8.07 -3.77 16.97
C ILE A 4 7.01 -3.75 15.87
N GLU A 5 6.88 -2.61 15.22
CA GLU A 5 5.95 -2.43 14.11
C GLU A 5 6.74 -1.99 12.89
N ILE A 6 6.73 -2.82 11.84
CA ILE A 6 7.12 -2.34 10.51
C ILE A 6 5.88 -1.90 9.77
N LEU A 7 5.70 -0.59 9.63
CA LEU A 7 4.59 0.01 8.88
C LEU A 7 4.93 0.09 7.39
N LEU A 8 4.15 -0.58 6.56
CA LEU A 8 4.17 -0.44 5.11
C LEU A 8 2.94 0.36 4.70
N GLY A 9 3.04 1.53 4.03
CA GLY A 9 1.86 2.18 3.43
C GLY A 9 1.89 3.70 3.21
N ASP A 10 1.00 4.18 2.33
CA ASP A 10 0.84 5.60 1.99
C ASP A 10 0.02 6.37 3.04
N GLY A 11 0.69 6.90 4.06
CA GLY A 11 0.05 7.66 5.14
C GLY A 11 0.68 9.03 5.37
N CYS A 12 -0.12 10.08 5.17
CA CYS A 12 0.23 11.49 5.27
C CYS A 12 0.82 11.90 6.64
N ARG A 13 2.16 11.91 6.73
CA ARG A 13 2.96 12.97 7.38
C ARG A 13 4.47 12.84 7.12
N ARG A 14 4.94 11.64 6.79
CA ARG A 14 6.21 11.33 6.12
C ARG A 14 5.96 10.05 5.33
N GLN A 15 5.93 10.11 4.00
CA GLN A 15 5.84 8.92 3.15
C GLN A 15 6.87 7.91 3.67
N GLN A 16 6.48 6.67 3.92
CA GLN A 16 7.40 5.57 4.27
C GLN A 16 6.97 4.33 3.50
N ASN A 17 7.89 3.78 2.71
CA ASN A 17 7.71 2.46 2.14
C ASN A 17 7.83 1.37 3.20
N GLY A 18 8.67 1.57 4.22
CA GLY A 18 8.75 0.75 5.43
C GLY A 18 9.46 1.47 6.57
N GLY A 19 8.90 1.45 7.78
CA GLY A 19 9.54 1.95 9.00
C GLY A 19 9.81 0.82 10.00
N GLY A 20 10.57 1.03 11.06
CA GLY A 20 10.70 0.05 12.14
C GLY A 20 11.34 0.61 13.39
N VAL A 21 11.06 -0.02 14.53
CA VAL A 21 11.68 0.25 15.83
C VAL A 21 12.17 -1.07 16.43
N SER A 22 13.44 -1.12 16.83
CA SER A 22 14.04 -2.29 17.47
C SER A 22 13.74 -2.35 18.98
N PRO A 23 13.99 -3.48 19.66
CA PRO A 23 13.86 -3.57 21.12
C PRO A 23 14.70 -2.56 21.90
N SER A 24 15.84 -2.12 21.35
CA SER A 24 16.70 -1.11 21.96
C SER A 24 16.21 0.33 21.76
N GLY A 25 15.10 0.52 21.02
CA GLY A 25 14.55 1.82 20.68
C GLY A 25 15.18 2.48 19.46
N GLU A 26 16.09 1.80 18.75
CA GLU A 26 16.62 2.30 17.47
C GLU A 26 15.52 2.29 16.40
N THR A 27 15.45 3.36 15.61
CA THR A 27 14.45 3.50 14.55
C THR A 27 15.11 3.59 13.18
N TYR A 28 14.46 3.03 12.15
CA TYR A 28 14.91 3.15 10.78
C TYR A 28 13.73 3.32 9.82
N GLN A 29 13.95 4.14 8.77
CA GLN A 29 13.02 4.36 7.67
C GLN A 29 13.67 3.92 6.37
N CYS A 30 12.95 3.09 5.61
CA CYS A 30 13.27 2.69 4.25
C CYS A 30 12.28 3.33 3.27
N GLY A 31 12.80 4.06 2.29
CA GLY A 31 12.02 4.71 1.25
C GLY A 31 11.02 5.75 1.79
N GLY A 32 9.99 6.01 1.00
CA GLY A 32 8.98 7.03 1.29
C GLY A 32 9.38 8.43 0.84
N PHE A 33 10.04 8.51 -0.30
CA PHE A 33 10.43 9.74 -0.98
C PHE A 33 9.75 9.89 -2.35
N GLY A 34 8.95 8.91 -2.76
CA GLY A 34 8.17 8.88 -3.99
C GLY A 34 8.84 8.10 -5.13
N TYR A 35 8.06 7.81 -6.17
CA TYR A 35 8.45 6.96 -7.31
C TYR A 35 9.83 7.31 -7.91
N SER A 36 10.09 8.60 -8.13
CA SER A 36 11.35 9.09 -8.70
C SER A 36 12.59 8.84 -7.82
N TYR A 37 12.41 8.55 -6.54
CA TYR A 37 13.48 8.28 -5.57
C TYR A 37 13.68 6.78 -5.31
N GLY A 38 13.08 5.92 -6.13
CA GLY A 38 13.24 4.47 -6.06
C GLY A 38 12.15 3.77 -5.27
N ASP A 39 11.14 4.49 -4.79
CA ASP A 39 9.95 3.86 -4.27
C ASP A 39 9.13 3.26 -5.41
N PHE A 40 8.39 2.20 -5.11
CA PHE A 40 7.38 1.69 -6.01
C PHE A 40 6.09 1.51 -5.25
N GLY A 41 5.04 2.15 -5.74
CA GLY A 41 3.70 1.71 -5.44
C GLY A 41 2.81 2.70 -4.75
N GLY A 42 1.92 2.14 -3.93
CA GLY A 42 0.89 2.97 -3.31
C GLY A 42 -0.19 3.40 -4.31
N GLY A 43 -1.18 4.15 -3.84
CA GLY A 43 -2.37 4.46 -4.65
C GLY A 43 -2.06 5.32 -5.88
N GLY A 44 -1.06 6.20 -5.77
CA GLY A 44 -0.64 7.09 -6.87
C GLY A 44 0.14 6.34 -7.96
N ASP A 45 1.15 5.56 -7.58
CA ASP A 45 1.99 4.88 -8.56
C ASP A 45 1.24 3.71 -9.20
N LEU A 46 0.45 2.94 -8.43
CA LEU A 46 -0.35 1.84 -8.98
C LEU A 46 -1.37 2.32 -10.02
N THR A 47 -1.97 3.46 -9.75
CA THR A 47 -2.83 4.13 -10.73
C THR A 47 -2.06 4.48 -12.01
N THR A 48 -0.84 5.01 -11.87
CA THR A 48 0.04 5.33 -12.99
C THR A 48 0.42 4.09 -13.78
N GLU A 49 0.74 2.99 -13.10
CA GLU A 49 1.05 1.70 -13.75
C GLU A 49 -0.15 1.11 -14.48
N ALA A 50 -1.36 1.19 -13.93
CA ALA A 50 -2.59 0.76 -14.61
C ALA A 50 -2.80 1.55 -15.91
N PHE A 51 -2.69 2.88 -15.86
CA PHE A 51 -2.82 3.73 -17.05
C PHE A 51 -1.75 3.44 -18.09
N ARG A 52 -0.48 3.27 -17.66
CA ARG A 52 0.64 2.90 -18.54
C ARG A 52 0.42 1.55 -19.19
N ALA A 53 -0.08 0.56 -18.46
CA ALA A 53 -0.34 -0.78 -18.99
C ALA A 53 -1.36 -0.75 -20.13
N VAL A 54 -2.43 0.05 -20.01
CA VAL A 54 -3.45 0.21 -21.07
C VAL A 54 -2.85 0.81 -22.33
N ILE A 55 -2.07 1.88 -22.23
CA ILE A 55 -1.41 2.52 -23.38
C ILE A 55 -0.43 1.53 -24.03
N ARG A 56 0.39 0.85 -23.22
CA ARG A 56 1.37 -0.12 -23.73
C ARG A 56 0.68 -1.29 -24.45
N ALA A 57 -0.44 -1.79 -23.93
CA ALA A 57 -1.18 -2.87 -24.56
C ALA A 57 -1.78 -2.42 -25.89
N TRP A 58 -2.33 -1.21 -25.95
CA TRP A 58 -2.82 -0.61 -27.19
C TRP A 58 -1.72 -0.42 -28.25
N GLU A 59 -0.50 -0.07 -27.83
CA GLU A 59 0.67 0.04 -28.71
C GLU A 59 1.33 -1.31 -29.05
N GLY A 60 0.86 -2.43 -28.47
CA GLY A 60 1.45 -3.77 -28.66
C GLY A 60 2.77 -4.02 -27.91
N ARG A 61 3.10 -3.21 -26.90
CA ARG A 61 4.30 -3.33 -26.04
C ARG A 61 4.02 -4.05 -24.71
N GLU A 62 2.81 -4.55 -24.55
CA GLU A 62 2.31 -5.30 -23.42
C GLU A 62 1.30 -6.34 -23.93
N GLU A 63 1.09 -7.41 -23.16
CA GLU A 63 0.03 -8.37 -23.42
C GLU A 63 -1.35 -7.68 -23.42
N GLU A 64 -2.31 -8.25 -24.15
CA GLU A 64 -3.71 -7.82 -24.03
C GLU A 64 -4.17 -7.95 -22.58
N THR A 65 -4.87 -6.92 -22.09
CA THR A 65 -5.29 -6.83 -20.69
C THR A 65 -6.72 -6.34 -20.56
N LEU A 66 -7.44 -6.91 -19.59
CA LEU A 66 -8.77 -6.47 -19.16
C LEU A 66 -8.75 -5.01 -18.69
N LEU A 67 -7.61 -4.51 -18.21
CA LEU A 67 -7.43 -3.12 -17.82
C LEU A 67 -7.80 -2.16 -18.95
N THR A 68 -7.60 -2.53 -20.21
CA THR A 68 -7.95 -1.67 -21.35
C THR A 68 -9.42 -1.31 -21.33
N ALA A 69 -10.31 -2.30 -21.23
CA ALA A 69 -11.76 -2.07 -21.20
C ALA A 69 -12.21 -1.43 -19.89
N LEU A 70 -11.63 -1.86 -18.76
CA LEU A 70 -11.98 -1.33 -17.43
C LEU A 70 -11.65 0.16 -17.32
N VAL A 71 -10.44 0.58 -17.71
CA VAL A 71 -9.99 1.96 -17.60
C VAL A 71 -10.75 2.88 -18.55
N THR A 72 -10.96 2.49 -19.82
CA THR A 72 -11.74 3.33 -20.74
C THR A 72 -13.18 3.51 -20.26
N LYS A 73 -13.77 2.46 -19.66
CA LYS A 73 -15.11 2.53 -19.09
C LYS A 73 -15.16 3.44 -17.85
N GLU A 74 -14.24 3.26 -16.91
CA GLU A 74 -14.15 4.05 -15.68
C GLU A 74 -13.97 5.54 -15.98
N LEU A 75 -13.14 5.86 -16.96
CA LEU A 75 -12.86 7.24 -17.37
C LEU A 75 -13.83 7.78 -18.43
N ALA A 76 -14.85 7.01 -18.81
CA ALA A 76 -15.86 7.35 -19.81
C ALA A 76 -15.30 7.78 -21.19
N TYR A 77 -14.22 7.14 -21.65
CA TYR A 77 -13.68 7.33 -22.99
C TYR A 77 -14.13 6.23 -23.96
N PRO A 78 -14.39 6.58 -25.24
CA PRO A 78 -14.87 5.61 -26.23
C PRO A 78 -13.77 4.68 -26.75
N SER A 79 -12.50 5.05 -26.62
CA SER A 79 -11.34 4.25 -27.04
C SER A 79 -10.06 4.68 -26.32
N VAL A 80 -9.04 3.82 -26.34
CA VAL A 80 -7.71 4.16 -25.82
C VAL A 80 -7.09 5.31 -26.63
N GLU A 81 -7.27 5.34 -27.95
CA GLU A 81 -6.76 6.41 -28.81
C GLU A 81 -7.30 7.78 -28.40
N TYR A 82 -8.62 7.90 -28.20
CA TYR A 82 -9.21 9.17 -27.77
C TYR A 82 -8.72 9.58 -26.38
N MET A 83 -8.66 8.62 -25.45
CA MET A 83 -8.13 8.85 -24.10
C MET A 83 -6.67 9.32 -24.15
N PHE A 84 -5.81 8.62 -24.90
CA PHE A 84 -4.39 8.92 -25.03
C PHE A 84 -4.16 10.33 -25.59
N ASN A 85 -4.80 10.66 -26.72
CA ASN A 85 -4.67 11.98 -27.34
C ASN A 85 -5.17 13.09 -26.40
N HIS A 86 -6.31 12.88 -25.73
CA HIS A 86 -6.84 13.87 -24.79
C HIS A 86 -5.87 14.15 -23.61
N PHE A 87 -5.29 13.11 -23.00
CA PHE A 87 -4.32 13.29 -21.92
C PHE A 87 -3.03 13.97 -22.40
N LEU A 88 -2.55 13.59 -23.59
CA LEU A 88 -1.34 14.14 -24.16
C LEU A 88 -1.50 15.62 -24.54
N ASP A 89 -2.56 15.97 -25.26
CA ASP A 89 -2.83 17.32 -25.77
C ASP A 89 -3.03 18.34 -24.63
N HIS A 90 -3.52 17.88 -23.47
CA HIS A 90 -3.79 18.71 -22.30
C HIS A 90 -2.76 18.55 -21.18
N ALA A 91 -1.69 17.76 -21.40
CA ALA A 91 -0.66 17.45 -20.41
C ALA A 91 -1.23 17.00 -19.05
N LEU A 92 -2.25 16.15 -19.07
CA LEU A 92 -2.92 15.68 -17.85
C LEU A 92 -2.05 14.65 -17.12
N PRO A 93 -2.02 14.68 -15.77
CA PRO A 93 -1.39 13.62 -15.00
C PRO A 93 -2.18 12.30 -15.15
N ALA A 94 -1.56 11.17 -14.79
CA ALA A 94 -2.28 9.90 -14.72
C ALA A 94 -3.53 10.02 -13.83
N PRO A 95 -4.68 9.49 -14.25
CA PRO A 95 -5.96 9.75 -13.60
C PRO A 95 -6.05 8.98 -12.29
N LEU A 96 -6.31 9.65 -11.17
CA LEU A 96 -6.45 9.02 -9.86
C LEU A 96 -7.58 7.97 -9.82
N GLY A 97 -7.44 6.98 -8.94
CA GLY A 97 -8.52 6.03 -8.65
C GLY A 97 -8.57 4.79 -9.52
N LEU A 98 -7.57 4.53 -10.39
CA LEU A 98 -7.52 3.29 -11.17
C LEU A 98 -7.00 2.07 -10.39
N THR A 99 -6.45 2.29 -9.19
CA THR A 99 -5.88 1.21 -8.36
C THR A 99 -6.85 0.04 -8.11
N PRO A 100 -8.14 0.24 -7.77
CA PRO A 100 -9.10 -0.86 -7.60
C PRO A 100 -9.24 -1.76 -8.83
N LEU A 101 -9.08 -1.22 -10.04
CA LEU A 101 -9.20 -1.98 -11.29
C LEU A 101 -8.07 -3.02 -11.45
N LEU A 102 -6.91 -2.79 -10.85
CA LEU A 102 -5.83 -3.80 -10.81
C LEU A 102 -6.25 -5.04 -10.02
N PHE A 103 -6.94 -4.85 -8.90
CA PHE A 103 -7.46 -5.95 -8.08
C PHE A 103 -8.59 -6.67 -8.81
N GLU A 104 -9.53 -5.93 -9.40
CA GLU A 104 -10.62 -6.49 -10.20
C GLU A 104 -10.10 -7.35 -11.37
N ALA A 105 -9.14 -6.83 -12.14
CA ALA A 105 -8.53 -7.55 -13.26
C ALA A 105 -7.76 -8.77 -12.78
N THR A 106 -7.01 -8.66 -11.67
CA THR A 106 -6.27 -9.79 -11.09
C THR A 106 -7.21 -10.90 -10.62
N ALA A 107 -8.35 -10.57 -10.01
CA ALA A 107 -9.38 -11.54 -9.63
C ALA A 107 -9.94 -12.29 -10.84
N GLN A 108 -9.96 -11.64 -12.01
CA GLN A 108 -10.34 -12.23 -13.30
C GLN A 108 -9.16 -12.89 -14.04
N ARG A 109 -8.04 -13.13 -13.35
CA ARG A 109 -6.83 -13.80 -13.86
C ARG A 109 -6.08 -13.01 -14.95
N ASP A 110 -6.23 -11.69 -14.98
CA ASP A 110 -5.43 -10.82 -15.82
C ASP A 110 -3.95 -10.85 -15.40
N ARG A 111 -3.06 -11.21 -16.34
CA ARG A 111 -1.63 -11.39 -16.07
C ARG A 111 -0.89 -10.07 -15.89
N VAL A 112 -1.31 -9.03 -16.60
CA VAL A 112 -0.66 -7.71 -16.56
C VAL A 112 -0.92 -7.07 -15.21
N ALA A 113 -2.19 -7.06 -14.78
CA ALA A 113 -2.58 -6.57 -13.46
C ALA A 113 -1.91 -7.37 -12.33
N ALA A 114 -1.92 -8.70 -12.41
CA ALA A 114 -1.27 -9.56 -11.42
C ALA A 114 0.24 -9.29 -11.32
N ARG A 115 0.91 -9.01 -12.44
CA ARG A 115 2.34 -8.66 -12.47
C ARG A 115 2.60 -7.32 -11.80
N ILE A 116 1.76 -6.32 -12.01
CA ILE A 116 1.88 -5.01 -11.34
C ILE A 116 1.75 -5.17 -9.82
N LEU A 117 0.72 -5.88 -9.34
CA LEU A 117 0.53 -6.14 -7.91
C LEU A 117 1.65 -7.02 -7.33
N ARG A 118 2.25 -7.91 -8.12
CA ARG A 118 3.44 -8.65 -7.73
C ARG A 118 4.63 -7.74 -7.49
N VAL A 119 4.90 -6.79 -8.40
CA VAL A 119 5.99 -5.81 -8.21
C VAL A 119 5.74 -5.02 -6.92
N GLN A 120 4.50 -4.57 -6.68
CA GLN A 120 4.13 -3.91 -5.43
C GLN A 120 4.53 -4.71 -4.18
N GLY A 121 4.11 -5.97 -4.11
CA GLY A 121 4.39 -6.81 -2.94
C GLY A 121 5.87 -7.14 -2.80
N THR A 122 6.58 -7.29 -3.93
CA THR A 122 8.02 -7.52 -3.95
C THR A 122 8.77 -6.33 -3.37
N GLU A 123 8.46 -5.11 -3.82
CA GLU A 123 9.13 -3.89 -3.38
C GLU A 123 8.87 -3.59 -1.89
N LEU A 124 7.65 -3.84 -1.41
CA LEU A 124 7.33 -3.77 0.01
C LEU A 124 8.09 -4.82 0.84
N GLY A 125 8.22 -6.04 0.32
CA GLY A 125 9.03 -7.09 0.95
C GLY A 125 10.52 -6.73 1.01
N LEU A 126 11.06 -6.11 -0.05
CA LEU A 126 12.43 -5.61 -0.06
C LEU A 126 12.65 -4.50 0.97
N ALA A 127 11.71 -3.55 1.07
CA ALA A 127 11.74 -2.49 2.08
C ALA A 127 11.72 -3.08 3.50
N ALA A 128 10.81 -4.02 3.78
CA ALA A 128 10.73 -4.71 5.07
C ALA A 128 12.04 -5.42 5.42
N ARG A 129 12.64 -6.17 4.48
CA ARG A 129 13.96 -6.80 4.68
C ARG A 129 15.07 -5.82 4.98
N ALA A 130 15.08 -4.67 4.30
CA ALA A 130 16.07 -3.63 4.54
C ALA A 130 15.96 -3.09 5.97
N VAL A 131 14.72 -2.86 6.45
CA VAL A 131 14.47 -2.44 7.83
C VAL A 131 14.92 -3.50 8.83
N ILE A 132 14.51 -4.75 8.64
CA ILE A 132 14.89 -5.90 9.50
C ILE A 132 16.40 -6.00 9.63
N ARG A 133 17.13 -5.94 8.51
CA ARG A 133 18.59 -6.05 8.50
C ARG A 133 19.26 -4.88 9.18
N ARG A 134 18.75 -3.67 8.96
CA ARG A 134 19.35 -2.45 9.50
C ARG A 134 19.21 -2.38 11.01
N LEU A 135 18.09 -2.86 11.54
CA LEU A 135 17.78 -2.91 12.96
C LEU A 135 18.24 -4.21 13.66
N GLY A 136 18.84 -5.15 12.92
CA GLY A 136 19.36 -6.40 13.49
C GLY A 136 18.29 -7.37 13.99
N MET A 137 17.12 -7.40 13.36
CA MET A 137 15.93 -8.08 13.87
C MET A 137 15.71 -9.50 13.34
N GLN A 138 16.65 -10.06 12.59
CA GLN A 138 16.50 -11.35 11.90
C GLN A 138 16.17 -12.53 12.84
N SER A 139 16.69 -12.49 14.07
CA SER A 139 16.49 -13.53 15.09
C SER A 139 15.35 -13.21 16.05
N GLU A 140 14.70 -12.06 15.90
CA GLU A 140 13.66 -11.59 16.80
C GLU A 140 12.28 -12.11 16.40
N THR A 141 11.36 -12.11 17.37
CA THR A 141 9.93 -12.35 17.11
C THR A 141 9.19 -11.03 17.13
N PHE A 142 8.54 -10.67 16.02
CA PHE A 142 7.84 -9.40 15.88
C PHE A 142 6.71 -9.46 14.87
N ASP A 143 5.86 -8.43 14.88
CA ASP A 143 4.78 -8.27 13.92
C ASP A 143 5.19 -7.28 12.80
N LEU A 144 5.06 -7.72 11.55
CA LEU A 144 5.17 -6.88 10.36
C LEU A 144 3.78 -6.38 10.00
N VAL A 145 3.52 -5.09 10.23
CA VAL A 145 2.18 -4.52 10.16
C VAL A 145 1.93 -3.81 8.83
N LEU A 146 1.02 -4.37 8.05
CA LEU A 146 0.58 -3.78 6.79
C LEU A 146 -0.42 -2.66 7.05
N ALA A 147 -0.10 -1.46 6.58
CA ALA A 147 -0.92 -0.27 6.71
C ALA A 147 -1.22 0.35 5.33
N GLY A 148 -2.06 1.37 5.30
CA GLY A 148 -2.42 2.06 4.05
C GLY A 148 -3.49 1.33 3.22
N SER A 149 -4.30 2.13 2.53
CA SER A 149 -5.54 1.66 1.89
C SER A 149 -5.34 0.57 0.84
N VAL A 150 -4.21 0.57 0.13
CA VAL A 150 -3.87 -0.46 -0.87
C VAL A 150 -3.68 -1.84 -0.24
N LEU A 151 -3.13 -1.88 0.97
CA LEU A 151 -2.83 -3.14 1.67
C LEU A 151 -3.97 -3.57 2.59
N THR A 152 -4.80 -2.63 3.06
CA THR A 152 -5.84 -2.86 4.06
C THR A 152 -7.27 -2.88 3.50
N ARG A 153 -7.56 -2.27 2.34
CA ARG A 153 -8.90 -2.30 1.71
C ARG A 153 -8.97 -3.36 0.61
N GLY A 154 -10.14 -4.01 0.50
CA GLY A 154 -10.45 -4.93 -0.61
C GLY A 154 -9.59 -6.20 -0.60
N ASP A 155 -8.87 -6.42 -1.71
CA ASP A 155 -8.15 -7.64 -2.07
C ASP A 155 -6.62 -7.56 -1.85
N GLY A 156 -6.16 -6.97 -0.73
CA GLY A 156 -4.74 -6.93 -0.36
C GLY A 156 -4.04 -8.30 -0.40
N GLN A 157 -4.81 -9.39 -0.34
CA GLN A 157 -4.39 -10.78 -0.57
C GLN A 157 -3.61 -11.00 -1.87
N PHE A 158 -3.78 -10.17 -2.91
CA PHE A 158 -2.99 -10.27 -4.15
C PHE A 158 -1.57 -9.71 -4.03
N ILE A 159 -1.25 -9.01 -2.94
CA ILE A 159 0.05 -8.39 -2.67
C ILE A 159 0.79 -9.14 -1.55
N HIS A 160 0.07 -9.47 -0.47
CA HIS A 160 0.65 -10.01 0.77
C HIS A 160 1.57 -11.23 0.58
N PRO A 161 1.26 -12.22 -0.28
CA PRO A 161 2.12 -13.40 -0.46
C PRO A 161 3.55 -13.04 -0.89
N TYR A 162 3.74 -12.01 -1.71
CA TYR A 162 5.06 -11.60 -2.20
C TYR A 162 5.89 -10.89 -1.12
N ILE A 163 5.23 -10.24 -0.16
CA ILE A 163 5.89 -9.68 1.02
C ILE A 163 6.42 -10.83 1.89
N VAL A 164 5.57 -11.82 2.17
CA VAL A 164 5.91 -12.98 3.00
C VAL A 164 7.03 -13.80 2.37
N GLU A 165 6.98 -14.04 1.05
CA GLU A 165 8.01 -14.78 0.31
C GLU A 165 9.41 -14.21 0.54
N LEU A 166 9.53 -12.88 0.64
CA LEU A 166 10.80 -12.20 0.87
C LEU A 166 11.19 -12.13 2.34
N VAL A 167 10.24 -11.88 3.24
CA VAL A 167 10.51 -11.63 4.66
C VAL A 167 10.74 -12.93 5.43
N GLN A 168 9.96 -13.97 5.17
CA GLN A 168 9.98 -15.20 5.97
C GLN A 168 11.36 -15.90 6.02
N PRO A 169 12.13 -15.99 4.91
CA PRO A 169 13.48 -16.55 4.95
C PRO A 169 14.48 -15.69 5.72
N GLU A 170 14.25 -14.38 5.81
CA GLU A 170 15.14 -13.41 6.48
C GLU A 170 14.87 -13.33 7.98
N ALA A 171 13.60 -13.37 8.39
CA ALA A 171 13.17 -13.31 9.78
C ALA A 171 12.05 -14.34 10.02
N PRO A 172 12.39 -15.61 10.34
CA PRO A 172 11.39 -16.67 10.52
C PRO A 172 10.40 -16.43 11.68
N GLY A 173 10.78 -15.61 12.66
CA GLY A 173 9.93 -15.21 13.78
C GLY A 173 8.95 -14.07 13.45
N CYS A 174 9.04 -13.50 12.24
CA CYS A 174 8.15 -12.43 11.79
C CYS A 174 6.73 -12.97 11.55
N ARG A 175 5.71 -12.26 12.04
CA ARG A 175 4.31 -12.52 11.73
C ARG A 175 3.72 -11.36 10.96
N LEU A 176 3.16 -11.64 9.79
CA LEU A 176 2.43 -10.63 9.03
C LEU A 176 1.10 -10.31 9.73
N GLN A 177 0.85 -9.04 9.99
CA GLN A 177 -0.40 -8.53 10.57
C GLN A 177 -0.95 -7.45 9.65
N VAL A 178 -2.24 -7.50 9.33
CA VAL A 178 -2.90 -6.39 8.64
C VAL A 178 -3.45 -5.46 9.70
N LEU A 179 -3.16 -4.17 9.60
CA LEU A 179 -3.69 -3.19 10.53
C LEU A 179 -5.22 -3.15 10.43
N GLY A 180 -5.89 -3.77 11.41
CA GLY A 180 -7.35 -3.85 11.47
C GLY A 180 -8.01 -2.56 11.98
N VAL A 181 -7.23 -1.50 12.21
CA VAL A 181 -7.71 -0.23 12.76
C VAL A 181 -7.18 0.91 11.88
N GLU A 182 -8.02 1.89 11.54
CA GLU A 182 -7.56 3.00 10.71
C GLU A 182 -6.34 3.72 11.36
N PRO A 183 -5.30 4.12 10.59
CA PRO A 183 -4.10 4.80 11.13
C PRO A 183 -4.40 6.03 11.99
N VAL A 184 -5.58 6.64 11.80
CA VAL A 184 -6.08 7.74 12.63
C VAL A 184 -6.22 7.37 14.11
N VAL A 185 -6.51 6.10 14.43
CA VAL A 185 -6.58 5.63 15.82
C VAL A 185 -5.22 5.68 16.48
N GLY A 186 -4.18 5.18 15.82
CA GLY A 186 -2.81 5.27 16.32
C GLY A 186 -2.39 6.73 16.56
N ALA A 187 -2.74 7.64 15.64
CA ALA A 187 -2.46 9.06 15.79
C ALA A 187 -3.18 9.69 17.00
N ILE A 188 -4.43 9.31 17.26
CA ILE A 188 -5.21 9.78 18.41
C ILE A 188 -4.59 9.27 19.72
N LEU A 189 -4.25 7.98 19.79
CA LEU A 189 -3.67 7.38 21.00
C LEU A 189 -2.29 7.97 21.31
N LEU A 190 -1.43 8.15 20.30
CA LEU A 190 -0.12 8.82 20.46
C LEU A 190 -0.25 10.28 20.91
N ALA A 191 -1.27 11.01 20.44
CA ALA A 191 -1.56 12.36 20.91
C ALA A 191 -2.00 12.36 22.38
N MET A 192 -2.79 11.37 22.80
CA MET A 192 -3.22 11.22 24.19
C MET A 192 -2.07 10.88 25.13
N GLU A 193 -1.15 9.99 24.72
CA GLU A 193 0.05 9.67 25.50
C GLU A 193 0.97 10.89 25.65
N LYS A 194 1.16 11.67 24.58
CA LYS A 194 1.93 12.93 24.65
C LYS A 194 1.30 13.98 25.56
N ASP A 195 -0.01 13.96 25.74
CA ASP A 195 -0.76 14.83 26.65
C ASP A 195 -0.79 14.27 28.10
N GLY A 196 -0.06 13.19 28.38
CA GLY A 196 0.01 12.56 29.71
C GLY A 196 -1.26 11.82 30.11
N ARG A 197 -2.17 11.55 29.16
CA ARG A 197 -3.40 10.79 29.43
C ARG A 197 -3.10 9.30 29.38
N ALA A 198 -3.42 8.59 30.45
CA ALA A 198 -3.34 7.13 30.47
C ALA A 198 -4.34 6.55 29.45
N VAL A 199 -3.82 5.85 28.46
CA VAL A 199 -4.63 5.15 27.46
C VAL A 199 -5.08 3.81 28.08
N SER A 200 -6.29 3.78 28.61
CA SER A 200 -6.90 2.56 29.15
C SER A 200 -7.59 1.74 28.04
N GLU A 201 -7.77 0.44 28.24
CA GLU A 201 -8.52 -0.44 27.30
C GLU A 201 -9.87 0.13 26.86
N PRO A 202 -10.72 0.70 27.75
CA PRO A 202 -11.99 1.30 27.35
C PRO A 202 -11.83 2.50 26.40
N VAL A 203 -10.77 3.28 26.56
CA VAL A 203 -10.45 4.42 25.69
C VAL A 203 -10.01 3.92 24.32
N GLN A 204 -9.17 2.88 24.27
CA GLN A 204 -8.76 2.26 23.01
C GLN A 204 -9.98 1.73 22.24
N GLU A 205 -10.92 1.09 22.93
CA GLU A 205 -12.11 0.53 22.30
C GLU A 205 -13.08 1.62 21.81
N GLN A 206 -13.22 2.73 22.53
CA GLN A 206 -14.02 3.86 22.08
C GLN A 206 -13.41 4.56 20.85
N VAL A 207 -12.09 4.75 20.81
CA VAL A 207 -11.42 5.37 19.65
C VAL A 207 -11.55 4.47 18.41
N ARG A 208 -11.42 3.14 18.57
CA ARG A 208 -11.66 2.14 17.51
C ARG A 208 -13.09 2.24 16.94
N ARG A 209 -14.11 2.35 17.79
CA ARG A 209 -15.51 2.51 17.34
C ARG A 209 -15.75 3.81 16.58
N ILE A 210 -15.05 4.89 16.92
CA ILE A 210 -15.19 6.20 16.25
C ILE A 210 -14.54 6.19 14.87
N SER A 211 -13.42 5.49 14.69
CA SER A 211 -12.80 5.32 13.36
C SER A 211 -13.67 4.47 12.43
N ASP A 212 -14.33 3.42 12.94
CA ASP A 212 -15.22 2.58 12.15
C ASP A 212 -16.43 3.36 11.61
N LEU A 213 -16.91 4.37 12.36
CA LEU A 213 -18.00 5.25 11.95
C LEU A 213 -17.64 6.20 10.78
N LYS A 214 -16.37 6.57 10.60
CA LYS A 214 -15.95 7.39 9.45
C LYS A 214 -15.75 6.60 8.17
N GLY A 215 -15.47 5.29 8.28
CA GLY A 215 -15.48 4.37 7.12
C GLY A 215 -16.86 4.28 6.45
N VAL A 216 -17.94 4.55 7.17
CA VAL A 216 -19.33 4.56 6.65
C VAL A 216 -19.70 5.91 6.00
N LEU A 217 -19.08 7.02 6.42
CA LEU A 217 -19.46 8.37 5.95
C LEU A 217 -18.66 8.85 4.72
N ALA A 218 -17.60 8.14 4.33
CA ALA A 218 -16.82 8.44 3.11
C ALA A 218 -17.23 7.58 1.89
N GLY A 219 -18.33 6.83 2.00
CA GLY A 219 -18.93 6.01 0.94
C GLY A 219 -20.29 6.53 0.47
N GLY A 220 -20.51 7.84 0.50
CA GLY A 220 -21.70 8.52 -0.02
C GLY A 220 -21.35 9.49 -1.12
#